data_AF-A0A8J4UPU6-F1
#
_entry.id   AF-A0A8J4UPU6-F1
#
_cell.length_a   1.000
_cell.length_b   1.000
_cell.length_c   1.000
_cell.angle_alpha   90.00
_cell.angle_beta   90.00
_cell.angle_gamma   90.00
#
_symmetry.space_group_name_H-M   'P 1'
#
loop_
_entity.id
_entity.type
_entity.pdbx_description
1 polymer ?
#
loop_
_entity_poly.entity_id
_entity_poly.type
_entity_poly.pdbx_seq_one_letter_code
_entity_poly.pdbx_strand_id
1 'polypeptide(L)'
;MKLKKKDNSTDVYRWVCRHNSHRGKKTTKTVRSGSVFEKSRCSLLSWMNFFYRFSQGLRMRQVDMKTDGIAKSSATLSKMSSCVRRVCRHAMRRYENKAGKHLGGETEFVVIDESNFRHKRK
;
A
#
# COMPACT_ATOMS: atom_id res chain seq x y z
N MET A 1 18.25 11.65 1.17
CA MET A 1 18.39 10.33 1.85
C MET A 1 18.78 9.29 0.80
N LYS A 2 19.52 8.24 1.16
CA LYS A 2 19.77 7.07 0.28
C LYS A 2 19.37 5.78 0.99
N LEU A 3 18.78 4.84 0.24
CA LEU A 3 18.43 3.52 0.74
C LEU A 3 19.70 2.67 0.88
N LYS A 4 19.84 1.95 2.00
CA LYS A 4 20.95 1.03 2.25
C LYS A 4 20.44 -0.25 2.87
N LYS A 5 21.07 -1.37 2.50
CA LYS A 5 20.84 -2.66 3.14
C LYS A 5 21.27 -2.58 4.60
N LYS A 6 20.46 -3.17 5.48
CA LYS A 6 20.70 -3.31 6.91
C LYS A 6 20.40 -4.76 7.29
N ASP A 7 21.45 -5.54 7.45
CA ASP A 7 21.35 -6.89 7.96
C ASP A 7 20.79 -6.88 9.39
N ASN A 8 20.18 -7.99 9.83
CA ASN A 8 19.49 -8.11 11.12
C ASN A 8 18.34 -7.11 11.33
N SER A 9 17.58 -6.82 10.27
CA SER A 9 16.32 -6.06 10.38
C SER A 9 15.21 -6.70 9.59
N THR A 10 13.98 -6.65 10.11
CA THR A 10 12.78 -7.25 9.49
C THR A 10 12.54 -6.75 8.07
N ASP A 11 12.92 -5.50 7.77
CA ASP A 11 12.72 -4.88 6.46
C ASP A 11 13.98 -4.85 5.60
N VAL A 12 15.12 -5.35 6.10
CA VAL A 12 16.40 -5.48 5.38
C VAL A 12 16.99 -4.16 4.84
N TYR A 13 16.30 -3.03 5.01
CA TYR A 13 16.69 -1.72 4.48
C TYR A 13 16.50 -0.59 5.49
N ARG A 14 17.28 0.48 5.31
CA ARG A 14 17.15 1.75 6.06
C ARG A 14 17.48 2.96 5.21
N TRP A 15 16.93 4.12 5.57
CA TRP A 15 17.29 5.41 5.00
C TRP A 15 18.51 5.98 5.71
N VAL A 16 19.51 6.41 4.95
CA VAL A 16 20.73 7.04 5.46
C VAL A 16 20.88 8.43 4.83
N CYS A 17 21.04 9.45 5.66
CA CYS A 17 21.39 10.78 5.16
C CYS A 17 22.86 10.80 4.72
N ARG A 18 23.14 11.43 3.58
CA ARG A 18 24.50 11.60 3.04
C ARG A 18 24.90 13.07 2.89
N HIS A 19 24.11 13.98 3.44
CA HIS A 19 24.40 15.40 3.33
C HIS A 19 25.69 15.73 4.09
N ASN A 20 26.51 16.61 3.53
CA ASN A 20 27.84 16.92 4.09
C ASN A 20 27.75 17.50 5.51
N SER A 21 26.74 18.35 5.77
CA SER A 21 26.43 18.87 7.12
C SER A 21 26.09 17.79 8.16
N HIS A 22 25.79 16.57 7.72
CA HIS A 22 25.47 15.43 8.57
C HIS A 22 26.54 14.32 8.50
N ARG A 23 27.70 14.56 7.89
CA ARG A 23 28.85 13.64 7.99
C ARG A 23 29.26 13.52 9.46
N GLY A 24 29.49 12.29 9.94
CA GLY A 24 29.78 11.98 11.35
C GLY A 24 28.56 11.78 12.25
N LYS A 25 27.45 12.50 12.00
CA LYS A 25 26.17 12.30 12.70
C LYS A 25 25.33 11.28 11.92
N LYS A 26 25.29 10.00 12.36
CA LYS A 26 24.48 8.94 11.72
C LYS A 26 22.97 9.27 11.79
N THR A 27 22.49 10.17 10.94
CA THR A 27 21.07 10.47 10.77
C THR A 27 20.45 9.39 9.90
N THR A 28 19.85 8.40 10.57
CA THR A 28 19.23 7.24 9.93
C THR A 28 17.75 7.20 10.27
N LYS A 29 16.92 6.81 9.30
CA LYS A 29 15.52 6.50 9.53
C LYS A 29 15.22 5.08 9.07
N THR A 30 14.24 4.45 9.69
CA THR A 30 13.71 3.17 9.19
C THR A 30 13.04 3.40 7.84
N VAL A 31 12.97 2.38 6.98
CA VAL A 31 12.19 2.48 5.73
C VAL A 31 10.69 2.69 5.96
N ARG A 32 10.25 2.36 7.19
CA ARG A 32 8.90 2.52 7.69
C ARG A 32 8.48 3.97 7.85
N SER A 33 9.39 4.88 8.21
CA SER A 33 9.05 6.26 8.54
C SER A 33 8.33 6.99 7.39
N GLY A 34 7.12 7.50 7.66
CA GLY A 34 6.29 8.21 6.69
C GLY A 34 5.64 7.32 5.63
N SER A 35 5.70 5.99 5.78
CA SER A 35 5.14 5.04 4.83
C SER A 35 3.80 4.46 5.29
N VAL A 36 3.09 3.82 4.37
CA VAL A 36 1.86 3.05 4.62
C VAL A 36 2.00 1.93 5.65
N PHE A 37 3.23 1.46 5.89
CA PHE A 37 3.52 0.35 6.80
C PHE A 37 4.25 0.79 8.08
N GLU A 38 4.28 2.09 8.38
CA GLU A 38 5.03 2.65 9.52
C GLU A 38 4.68 1.97 10.85
N LYS A 39 3.38 1.84 11.12
CA LYS A 39 2.83 1.25 12.35
C LYS A 39 2.41 -0.22 12.18
N SER A 40 2.76 -0.83 11.05
CA SER A 40 2.38 -2.21 10.76
C SER A 40 3.34 -3.20 11.43
N ARG A 41 2.82 -4.34 11.87
CA ARG A 41 3.64 -5.48 12.32
C ARG A 41 4.14 -6.34 11.14
N CYS A 42 3.60 -6.14 9.93
CA CYS A 42 4.06 -6.83 8.74
C CYS A 42 5.37 -6.21 8.21
N SER A 43 6.22 -7.03 7.59
CA SER A 43 7.46 -6.59 6.96
C SER A 43 7.18 -5.83 5.65
N LEU A 44 8.17 -5.08 5.17
CA LEU A 44 8.15 -4.48 3.85
C LEU A 44 7.86 -5.52 2.76
N LEU A 45 8.49 -6.70 2.83
CA LEU A 45 8.27 -7.79 1.86
C LEU A 45 6.81 -8.27 1.89
N SER A 46 6.22 -8.47 3.07
CA SER A 46 4.80 -8.82 3.20
C SER A 46 3.90 -7.75 2.59
N TRP A 47 4.22 -6.46 2.78
CA TRP A 47 3.48 -5.36 2.15
C TRP A 47 3.65 -5.33 0.63
N MET A 48 4.84 -5.60 0.09
CA MET A 48 5.07 -5.70 -1.35
C MET A 48 4.27 -6.85 -1.98
N ASN A 49 4.30 -8.03 -1.36
CA ASN A 49 3.49 -9.16 -1.80
C ASN A 49 1.99 -8.85 -1.72
N PHE A 50 1.56 -8.19 -0.64
CA PHE A 50 0.19 -7.73 -0.52
C PHE A 50 -0.20 -6.76 -1.64
N PHE A 51 0.64 -5.77 -1.97
CA PHE A 51 0.37 -4.83 -3.06
C PHE A 51 0.23 -5.53 -4.41
N TYR A 52 1.16 -6.43 -4.72
CA TYR A 52 1.11 -7.24 -5.94
C TYR A 52 -0.19 -8.03 -6.04
N ARG A 53 -0.56 -8.72 -4.97
CA ARG A 53 -1.82 -9.49 -4.90
C ARG A 53 -3.06 -8.59 -4.95
N PHE A 54 -3.01 -7.44 -4.29
CA PHE A 54 -4.11 -6.47 -4.26
C PHE A 54 -4.37 -5.85 -5.64
N SER A 55 -3.33 -5.58 -6.43
CA SER A 55 -3.47 -4.99 -7.76
C SER A 55 -3.98 -5.97 -8.83
N GLN A 56 -3.89 -7.27 -8.60
CA GLN A 56 -4.41 -8.30 -9.52
C GLN A 56 -5.94 -8.38 -9.59
N GLY A 57 -6.66 -7.58 -8.78
CA GLY A 57 -8.09 -7.29 -8.98
C GLY A 57 -9.08 -8.44 -8.78
N LEU A 58 -8.67 -9.66 -8.45
CA LEU A 58 -9.56 -10.82 -8.59
C LEU A 58 -9.52 -11.77 -7.39
N ARG A 59 -10.72 -12.07 -6.86
CA ARG A 59 -11.10 -13.28 -6.09
C ARG A 59 -10.22 -13.71 -4.92
N MET A 60 -9.48 -12.80 -4.28
CA MET A 60 -8.63 -13.15 -3.16
C MET A 60 -9.44 -13.75 -1.99
N ARG A 61 -9.33 -15.07 -1.80
CA ARG A 61 -9.67 -15.66 -0.51
C ARG A 61 -8.63 -15.14 0.47
N GLN A 62 -9.07 -14.56 1.58
CA GLN A 62 -8.18 -14.22 2.69
C GLN A 62 -7.35 -15.44 3.15
N VAL A 63 -7.81 -16.64 2.82
CA VAL A 63 -7.13 -17.92 3.02
C VAL A 63 -5.81 -17.97 2.24
N ASP A 64 -5.79 -17.65 0.95
CA ASP A 64 -4.58 -17.78 0.11
C ASP A 64 -3.48 -16.82 0.57
N MET A 65 -3.85 -15.58 0.93
CA MET A 65 -2.91 -14.61 1.50
C MET A 65 -2.36 -15.01 2.88
N LYS A 66 -3.13 -15.78 3.64
CA LYS A 66 -2.66 -16.36 4.91
C LYS A 66 -1.68 -17.49 4.63
N THR A 67 -1.99 -18.37 3.69
CA THR A 67 -1.12 -19.49 3.25
C THR A 67 0.21 -18.98 2.71
N ASP A 68 0.19 -17.89 1.92
CA ASP A 68 1.38 -17.22 1.40
C ASP A 68 2.20 -16.47 2.48
N GLY A 69 1.78 -16.51 3.75
CA GLY A 69 2.48 -15.87 4.86
C GLY A 69 2.46 -14.32 4.82
N ILE A 70 1.61 -13.71 4.00
CA ILE A 70 1.51 -12.24 3.86
C ILE A 70 1.03 -11.62 5.17
N ALA A 71 0.07 -12.27 5.83
CA ALA A 71 -0.41 -11.85 7.13
C ALA A 71 -0.87 -13.05 7.96
N LYS A 72 -0.64 -12.97 9.27
CA LYS A 72 -1.02 -14.01 10.24
C LYS A 72 -2.53 -14.10 10.49
N SER A 73 -3.32 -13.09 10.10
CA SER A 73 -4.75 -13.04 10.35
C SER A 73 -5.53 -12.30 9.27
N SER A 74 -6.81 -12.64 9.14
CA SER A 74 -7.77 -11.93 8.27
C SER A 74 -7.95 -10.49 8.73
N ALA A 75 -7.96 -10.25 10.05
CA ALA A 75 -8.02 -8.91 10.62
C ALA A 75 -6.86 -8.03 10.15
N THR A 76 -5.63 -8.58 10.08
CA THR A 76 -4.48 -7.85 9.53
C THR A 76 -4.66 -7.57 8.04
N LEU A 77 -5.12 -8.53 7.24
CA LEU A 77 -5.40 -8.33 5.81
C LEU A 77 -6.46 -7.25 5.56
N SER A 78 -7.52 -7.23 6.37
CA SER A 78 -8.55 -6.19 6.30
C SER A 78 -7.97 -4.81 6.64
N LYS A 79 -7.10 -4.71 7.64
CA LYS A 79 -6.40 -3.46 7.99
C LYS A 79 -5.47 -2.99 6.85
N MET A 80 -4.72 -3.91 6.25
CA MET A 80 -3.87 -3.61 5.08
C MET A 80 -4.72 -3.10 3.92
N SER A 81 -5.79 -3.83 3.56
CA SER A 81 -6.72 -3.45 2.49
C SER A 81 -7.33 -2.07 2.72
N SER A 82 -7.79 -1.78 3.94
CA SER A 82 -8.35 -0.47 4.30
C SER A 82 -7.33 0.66 4.19
N CYS A 83 -6.06 0.39 4.58
CA CYS A 83 -4.97 1.34 4.42
C CYS A 83 -4.71 1.66 2.95
N VAL A 84 -4.56 0.63 2.10
CA VAL A 84 -4.32 0.80 0.66
C VAL A 84 -5.48 1.52 -0.03
N ARG A 85 -6.73 1.14 0.26
CA ARG A 85 -7.92 1.84 -0.26
C ARG A 85 -7.94 3.32 0.12
N ARG A 86 -7.49 3.67 1.33
CA ARG A 86 -7.38 5.07 1.75
C ARG A 86 -6.34 5.83 0.92
N VAL A 87 -5.18 5.21 0.66
CA VAL A 87 -4.15 5.78 -0.22
C VAL A 87 -4.69 5.98 -1.63
N CYS A 88 -5.34 4.97 -2.21
CA CYS A 88 -5.97 5.08 -3.53
C CYS A 88 -6.99 6.22 -3.58
N ARG A 89 -7.89 6.34 -2.59
CA ARG A 89 -8.85 7.44 -2.52
C ARG A 89 -8.18 8.82 -2.44
N HIS A 90 -7.13 8.97 -1.64
CA HIS A 90 -6.38 10.24 -1.61
C HIS A 90 -5.67 10.54 -2.93
N ALA A 91 -5.12 9.52 -3.58
CA ALA A 91 -4.49 9.67 -4.89
C ALA A 91 -5.51 10.11 -5.95
N MET A 92 -6.70 9.50 -5.97
CA MET A 92 -7.80 9.89 -6.87
C MET A 92 -8.25 11.33 -6.62
N ARG A 93 -8.52 11.71 -5.36
CA ARG A 93 -8.88 13.11 -5.04
C ARG A 93 -7.81 14.11 -5.45
N ARG A 94 -6.53 13.77 -5.24
CA ARG A 94 -5.41 14.61 -5.68
C ARG A 94 -5.34 14.73 -7.20
N TYR A 95 -5.64 13.64 -7.91
CA TYR A 95 -5.73 13.64 -9.36
C TYR A 95 -6.87 14.53 -9.85
N GLU A 96 -8.07 14.40 -9.28
CA GLU A 96 -9.24 15.23 -9.60
C GLU A 96 -8.93 16.72 -9.42
N ASN A 97 -8.38 17.10 -8.26
CA ASN A 97 -8.00 18.48 -7.97
C ASN A 97 -6.93 19.04 -8.94
N LYS A 98 -6.02 18.20 -9.43
CA LYS A 98 -4.94 18.63 -10.33
C LYS A 98 -5.38 18.68 -11.79
N ALA A 99 -6.17 17.70 -12.22
CA ALA A 99 -6.61 17.56 -13.60
C ALA A 99 -7.89 18.35 -13.91
N GLY A 100 -8.61 18.81 -12.88
CA GLY A 100 -9.94 19.44 -13.02
C GLY A 100 -11.03 18.48 -13.46
N LYS A 101 -10.72 17.18 -13.59
CA LYS A 101 -11.63 16.13 -14.01
C LYS A 101 -12.15 15.42 -12.77
N HIS A 102 -13.44 15.49 -12.54
CA HIS A 102 -14.11 14.74 -11.48
C HIS A 102 -14.57 13.40 -12.05
N LEU A 103 -14.61 12.34 -11.23
CA LEU A 103 -15.29 11.12 -11.64
C LEU A 103 -16.80 11.31 -11.42
N GLY A 104 -17.52 11.66 -12.48
CA GLY A 104 -18.95 11.89 -12.43
C GLY A 104 -19.32 13.32 -12.03
N GLY A 105 -20.62 13.62 -12.11
CA GLY A 105 -21.18 14.94 -11.89
C GLY A 105 -22.62 14.99 -12.40
N GLU A 106 -23.34 16.07 -12.14
CA GLU A 106 -24.74 16.23 -12.56
C GLU A 106 -24.91 16.11 -14.08
N THR A 107 -23.88 16.45 -14.85
CA THR A 107 -23.86 16.39 -16.32
C THR A 107 -23.02 15.21 -16.87
N GLU A 108 -22.44 14.38 -16.02
CA GLU A 108 -21.57 13.27 -16.45
C GLU A 108 -22.25 11.92 -16.32
N PHE A 109 -22.20 11.11 -17.38
CA PHE A 109 -22.64 9.72 -17.36
C PHE A 109 -21.50 8.81 -16.92
N VAL A 110 -21.66 8.19 -15.75
CA VAL A 110 -20.74 7.17 -15.26
C VAL A 110 -21.22 5.80 -15.70
N VAL A 111 -20.44 5.14 -16.56
CA VAL A 111 -20.70 3.75 -16.95
C VAL A 111 -19.95 2.83 -15.98
N ILE A 112 -20.70 2.05 -15.21
CA ILE A 112 -20.15 1.00 -14.35
C ILE A 112 -20.18 -0.30 -15.16
N ASP A 113 -19.01 -0.84 -15.46
CA ASP A 113 -18.92 -2.18 -16.05
C ASP A 113 -19.23 -3.24 -14.99
N GLU A 114 -20.45 -3.78 -15.05
CA GLU A 114 -20.93 -4.81 -14.13
C GLU A 114 -20.35 -6.21 -14.41
N SER A 115 -19.61 -6.40 -15.51
CA SER A 115 -19.06 -7.72 -15.89
C SER A 115 -18.15 -8.34 -14.81
N ASN A 116 -17.59 -7.51 -13.92
CA ASN A 116 -16.75 -7.92 -12.81
C ASN A 116 -17.50 -8.09 -11.47
N PHE A 117 -18.78 -7.70 -11.39
CA PHE A 117 -19.61 -7.93 -10.22
C PHE A 117 -20.23 -9.31 -10.33
N ARG A 118 -19.61 -10.29 -9.63
CA ARG A 118 -20.20 -11.61 -9.47
C ARG A 118 -21.63 -11.44 -8.95
N HIS A 119 -22.60 -11.87 -9.76
CA HIS A 119 -24.00 -11.91 -9.38
C HIS A 119 -24.09 -12.66 -8.04
N LYS A 120 -24.64 -12.01 -7.02
CA LYS A 120 -25.09 -12.74 -5.83
C LYS A 120 -26.02 -13.83 -6.35
N ARG A 121 -25.83 -15.08 -5.92
CA ARG A 121 -26.74 -16.17 -6.27
C ARG A 121 -28.16 -15.69 -5.98
N LYS A 122 -29.02 -15.76 -7.01
CA LYS A 122 -30.48 -15.58 -6.89
C LYS A 122 -31.01 -16.53 -5.84
#